data_AF-A0A2N1FAB0-F1
#
_entry.id   AF-A0A2N1FAB0-F1
#
_cell.length_a   1.000
_cell.length_b   1.000
_cell.length_c   1.000
_cell.angle_alpha   90.00
_cell.angle_beta   90.00
_cell.angle_gamma   90.00
#
_symmetry.space_group_name_H-M   'P 1'
#
loop_
_entity.id
_entity.type
_entity.pdbx_description
1 polymer ?
#
loop_
_entity_poly.entity_id
_entity_poly.type
_entity_poly.pdbx_seq_one_letter_code
_entity_poly.pdbx_strand_id
1 'polypeptide(L)'
;MNIIKFTYFIIIILSILSCTTTYKKYSSNKVKDAFIVNSSPTFKGYYYQGSDNDFHYFISKWKWCNNKYFKLAKEELKVIDNYEFNLKELKVDLIKTDNKFGSNKFYRLYVAK
;
A
#
# COMPACT_ATOMS: atom_id res chain seq x y z
N MET A 1 46.62 6.91 2.49
CA MET A 1 45.23 6.69 2.05
C MET A 1 44.51 8.03 2.13
N ASN A 2 44.22 8.68 0.99
CA ASN A 2 43.82 10.08 0.94
C ASN A 2 42.48 10.31 1.66
N ILE A 3 42.47 11.21 2.65
CA ILE A 3 41.27 11.66 3.40
C ILE A 3 40.13 12.08 2.44
N ILE A 4 40.49 12.63 1.28
CA ILE A 4 39.56 13.01 0.21
C ILE A 4 38.83 11.78 -0.39
N LYS A 5 39.48 10.62 -0.52
CA LYS A 5 38.82 9.40 -1.02
C LYS A 5 37.85 8.81 0.01
N PHE A 6 38.12 9.01 1.30
CA PHE A 6 37.28 8.52 2.39
C PHE A 6 35.99 9.33 2.53
N THR A 7 36.04 10.65 2.32
CA THR A 7 34.84 11.52 2.35
C THR A 7 33.88 11.24 1.19
N TYR A 8 34.38 10.99 -0.02
CA TYR A 8 33.53 10.58 -1.15
C TYR A 8 32.80 9.25 -0.89
N PHE A 9 33.47 8.30 -0.22
CA PHE A 9 32.86 7.00 0.12
C PHE A 9 31.72 7.15 1.13
N ILE A 10 31.85 8.05 2.12
CA ILE A 10 30.80 8.32 3.13
C ILE A 10 29.56 8.99 2.49
N ILE A 11 29.75 9.91 1.54
CA ILE A 11 28.63 10.59 0.85
C ILE A 11 27.82 9.60 0.01
N ILE A 12 28.48 8.62 -0.61
CA ILE A 12 27.81 7.55 -1.37
C ILE A 12 27.02 6.62 -0.43
N ILE A 13 27.55 6.26 0.74
CA ILE A 13 26.83 5.41 1.71
C ILE A 13 25.61 6.12 2.31
N LEU A 14 25.69 7.42 2.57
CA LEU A 14 24.58 8.20 3.13
C LEU A 14 23.41 8.36 2.13
N SER A 15 23.67 8.30 0.83
CA SER A 15 22.63 8.43 -0.20
C SER A 15 21.87 7.13 -0.47
N ILE A 16 22.34 5.97 0.03
CA ILE A 16 21.66 4.68 -0.10
C ILE A 16 20.70 4.37 1.06
N LEU A 17 20.72 5.15 2.14
CA LEU A 17 20.04 4.82 3.41
C LEU A 17 18.64 5.43 3.61
N SER A 18 18.11 6.24 2.68
CA SER A 18 16.85 6.97 2.93
C SER A 18 15.83 6.86 1.81
N CYS A 19 15.43 5.62 1.49
CA CYS A 19 14.14 5.38 0.84
C CYS A 19 13.26 4.56 1.81
N THR A 20 12.83 5.19 2.91
CA THR A 20 11.88 4.57 3.83
C THR A 20 10.46 4.68 3.26
N THR A 21 9.88 3.54 2.89
CA THR A 21 8.48 3.45 2.47
C THR A 21 7.58 3.90 3.63
N THR A 22 6.98 5.09 3.49
CA THR A 22 6.15 5.67 4.54
C THR A 22 4.66 5.42 4.25
N TYR A 23 3.98 4.70 5.15
CA TYR A 23 2.54 4.47 5.05
C TYR A 23 1.75 5.62 5.66
N LYS A 24 0.86 6.21 4.85
CA LYS A 24 -0.09 7.20 5.35
C LYS A 24 -1.28 6.52 6.00
N LYS A 25 -1.48 6.70 7.31
CA LYS A 25 -2.70 6.28 7.99
C LYS A 25 -3.88 7.12 7.48
N TYR A 26 -4.94 6.49 7.02
CA TYR A 26 -6.17 7.20 6.67
C TYR A 26 -7.06 7.25 7.91
N SER A 27 -7.53 8.44 8.27
CA SER A 27 -8.51 8.61 9.35
C SER A 27 -9.87 8.08 8.91
N SER A 28 -10.74 7.74 9.85
CA SER A 28 -12.11 7.23 9.61
C SER A 28 -12.88 8.05 8.56
N ASN A 29 -12.67 9.38 8.56
CA ASN A 29 -13.32 10.32 7.64
C ASN A 29 -12.82 10.17 6.19
N LYS A 30 -11.56 9.75 6.02
CA LYS A 30 -10.90 9.51 4.72
C LYS A 30 -10.99 8.06 4.26
N VAL A 31 -11.47 7.15 5.11
CA VAL A 31 -11.69 5.75 4.74
C VAL A 31 -12.59 5.67 3.52
N LYS A 32 -13.66 6.47 3.46
CA LYS A 32 -14.59 6.52 2.32
C LYS A 32 -13.91 6.82 0.97
N ASP A 33 -12.80 7.55 1.00
CA ASP A 33 -12.05 7.99 -0.18
C ASP A 33 -10.80 7.11 -0.42
N ALA A 34 -10.65 6.03 0.35
CA ALA A 34 -9.47 5.16 0.28
C ALA A 34 -9.36 4.42 -1.05
N PHE A 35 -10.50 3.99 -1.58
CA PHE A 35 -10.63 3.28 -2.84
C PHE A 35 -11.58 4.04 -3.74
N ILE A 36 -11.13 4.34 -4.95
CA ILE A 36 -11.93 5.00 -5.97
C ILE A 36 -11.75 4.21 -7.26
N VAL A 37 -12.84 3.97 -7.99
CA VAL A 37 -12.75 3.39 -9.34
C VAL A 37 -11.97 4.38 -10.20
N ASN A 38 -10.80 3.95 -10.67
CA ASN A 38 -9.88 4.83 -11.37
C ASN A 38 -9.67 4.31 -12.79
N SER A 39 -10.13 5.08 -13.77
CA SER A 39 -10.06 4.77 -15.20
C SER A 39 -8.75 5.24 -15.87
N SER A 40 -7.83 5.81 -15.10
CA SER A 40 -6.54 6.26 -15.65
C SER A 40 -5.77 5.06 -16.23
N PRO A 41 -5.28 5.12 -17.48
CA PRO A 41 -4.46 4.06 -18.07
C PRO A 41 -3.12 3.88 -17.35
N THR A 42 -2.74 4.83 -16.50
CA THR A 42 -1.50 4.79 -15.72
C THR A 42 -1.71 4.16 -14.35
N PHE A 43 -2.96 3.98 -13.91
CA PHE A 43 -3.30 3.33 -12.65
C PHE A 43 -3.27 1.81 -12.81
N LYS A 44 -2.52 1.12 -11.94
CA LYS A 44 -2.36 -0.34 -12.02
C LYS A 44 -3.33 -1.09 -11.09
N GLY A 45 -3.81 -0.43 -10.04
CA GLY A 45 -4.72 -1.01 -9.07
C GLY A 45 -4.32 -0.74 -7.62
N TYR A 46 -5.16 -1.24 -6.72
CA TYR A 46 -4.88 -1.32 -5.30
C TYR A 46 -4.37 -2.71 -4.96
N TYR A 47 -3.35 -2.77 -4.12
CA TYR A 47 -2.68 -4.00 -3.71
C TYR A 47 -2.67 -4.04 -2.20
N TYR A 48 -3.26 -5.09 -1.64
CA TYR A 48 -3.21 -5.38 -0.23
C TYR A 48 -1.90 -6.10 0.10
N GLN A 49 -1.25 -5.69 1.18
CA GLN A 49 0.05 -6.20 1.60
C GLN A 49 0.00 -7.02 2.88
N GLY A 50 -1.18 -7.23 3.45
CA GLY A 50 -1.39 -7.93 4.71
C GLY A 50 -1.70 -7.01 5.88
N SER A 51 -1.76 -7.61 7.06
CA SER A 51 -2.05 -6.92 8.33
C SER A 51 -0.94 -7.12 9.34
N ASP A 52 -0.78 -6.14 10.24
CA ASP A 52 -0.13 -6.35 11.54
C ASP A 52 -1.20 -6.46 12.65
N ASN A 53 -0.90 -6.10 13.90
CA ASN A 53 -1.87 -6.13 14.99
C ASN A 53 -2.97 -5.08 14.86
N ASP A 54 -2.66 -3.91 14.29
CA ASP A 54 -3.50 -2.70 14.36
C ASP A 54 -4.04 -2.26 13.00
N PHE A 55 -3.37 -2.63 11.91
CA PHE A 55 -3.59 -2.04 10.60
C PHE A 55 -3.65 -3.07 9.46
N HIS A 56 -4.44 -2.71 8.45
CA HIS A 56 -4.42 -3.26 7.09
C HIS A 56 -3.59 -2.36 6.17
N TYR A 57 -2.63 -2.95 5.44
CA TYR A 57 -1.68 -2.22 4.61
C TYR A 57 -1.98 -2.33 3.13
N PHE A 58 -1.88 -1.21 2.41
CA PHE A 58 -2.21 -1.12 0.99
C PHE A 58 -1.21 -0.27 0.21
N ILE A 59 -1.09 -0.59 -1.08
CA ILE A 59 -0.41 0.22 -2.10
C ILE A 59 -1.38 0.53 -3.22
N SER A 60 -1.46 1.79 -3.61
CA SER A 60 -1.98 2.23 -4.91
C SER A 60 -0.81 2.34 -5.88
N LYS A 61 -0.75 1.44 -6.88
CA LYS A 61 0.36 1.37 -7.84
C LYS A 61 0.07 2.12 -9.13
N TRP A 62 1.09 2.77 -9.67
CA TRP A 62 1.00 3.58 -10.89
C TRP A 62 2.15 3.23 -11.85
N LYS A 63 1.97 3.47 -13.15
CA LYS A 63 2.99 3.23 -14.18
C LYS A 63 4.06 4.32 -14.21
N TRP A 64 3.64 5.58 -14.08
CA TRP A 64 4.51 6.75 -14.23
C TRP A 64 4.60 7.62 -12.97
N CYS A 65 3.69 7.40 -12.02
CA CYS A 65 3.68 8.11 -10.74
C CYS A 65 4.26 7.22 -9.64
N ASN A 66 4.68 7.85 -8.54
CA ASN A 66 5.09 7.12 -7.36
C ASN A 66 3.92 6.32 -6.78
N ASN A 67 4.23 5.11 -6.31
CA ASN A 67 3.29 4.30 -5.53
C ASN A 67 2.87 5.06 -4.28
N LYS A 68 1.59 4.97 -3.94
CA LYS A 68 1.04 5.57 -2.71
C LYS A 68 0.76 4.47 -1.70
N TYR A 69 1.47 4.53 -0.58
CA TYR A 69 1.33 3.58 0.52
C TYR A 69 0.39 4.15 1.57
N PHE A 70 -0.61 3.37 1.95
CA PHE A 70 -1.57 3.77 2.96
C PHE A 70 -1.99 2.60 3.83
N LYS A 71 -2.50 2.92 5.02
CA LYS A 71 -2.98 1.91 5.96
C LYS A 71 -4.29 2.33 6.61
N LEU A 72 -5.14 1.35 6.87
CA LEU A 72 -6.43 1.48 7.54
C LEU A 72 -6.36 0.76 8.87
N ALA A 73 -7.02 1.29 9.90
CA ALA A 73 -7.17 0.53 11.14
C ALA A 73 -8.01 -0.74 10.88
N LYS A 74 -7.74 -1.83 11.59
CA LYS A 74 -8.46 -3.10 11.38
C LYS A 74 -9.98 -2.95 11.55
N GLU A 75 -10.41 -2.15 12.51
CA GLU A 75 -11.82 -1.88 12.74
C GLU A 75 -12.51 -1.15 11.57
N GLU A 76 -11.76 -0.47 10.70
CA GLU A 76 -12.30 0.28 9.56
C GLU A 76 -12.54 -0.61 8.33
N LEU A 77 -12.02 -1.83 8.29
CA LEU A 77 -12.21 -2.77 7.18
C LEU A 77 -12.15 -4.22 7.66
N LYS A 78 -13.26 -4.95 7.56
CA LYS A 78 -13.26 -6.39 7.86
C LYS A 78 -12.75 -7.17 6.64
N VAL A 79 -11.55 -7.73 6.74
CA VAL A 79 -10.98 -8.65 5.74
C VAL A 79 -11.43 -10.09 6.06
N ILE A 80 -11.71 -10.89 5.02
CA ILE A 80 -12.22 -12.27 5.16
C ILE A 80 -11.12 -13.23 5.59
N ASP A 81 -9.96 -13.16 4.94
CA ASP A 81 -8.82 -14.03 5.21
C ASP A 81 -7.70 -13.28 5.93
N ASN A 82 -6.93 -14.01 6.72
CA ASN A 82 -5.72 -13.49 7.35
C ASN A 82 -4.56 -13.57 6.37
N TYR A 83 -4.01 -12.42 6.00
CA TYR A 83 -2.77 -12.33 5.22
C TYR A 83 -1.72 -11.63 6.07
N GLU A 84 -0.59 -12.30 6.30
CA GLU A 84 0.53 -11.70 7.01
C GLU A 84 1.17 -10.59 6.18
N PHE A 85 1.58 -9.52 6.88
CA PHE A 85 2.19 -8.37 6.24
C PHE A 85 3.50 -8.74 5.51
N ASN A 86 3.69 -8.19 4.31
CA ASN A 86 4.89 -8.32 3.46
C ASN A 86 5.21 -9.74 2.92
N LEU A 87 4.33 -10.74 3.07
CA LEU A 87 4.56 -12.05 2.45
C LEU A 87 4.17 -12.10 0.96
N LYS A 88 3.02 -11.51 0.62
CA LYS A 88 2.49 -11.51 -0.75
C LYS A 88 1.55 -10.33 -0.96
N GLU A 89 1.62 -9.71 -2.13
CA GLU A 89 0.67 -8.68 -2.51
C GLU A 89 -0.55 -9.30 -3.20
N LEU A 90 -1.75 -8.88 -2.80
CA LEU A 90 -3.00 -9.30 -3.39
C LEU A 90 -3.68 -8.10 -4.06
N LYS A 91 -3.93 -8.18 -5.37
CA LYS A 91 -4.64 -7.10 -6.07
C LYS A 91 -6.11 -7.12 -5.68
N VAL A 92 -6.63 -5.97 -5.25
CA VAL A 92 -8.02 -5.79 -4.82
C VAL A 92 -8.69 -4.66 -5.60
N ASP A 93 -10.00 -4.77 -5.81
CA ASP A 93 -10.79 -3.78 -6.54
C ASP A 93 -12.22 -3.67 -5.97
N LEU A 94 -12.91 -2.58 -6.32
CA LEU A 94 -14.33 -2.36 -6.10
C LEU A 94 -15.21 -3.11 -7.12
N ILE A 95 -14.62 -3.57 -8.22
CA ILE A 95 -15.30 -4.34 -9.26
C ILE A 95 -15.64 -5.73 -8.72
N LYS A 96 -16.94 -6.06 -8.74
CA LYS A 96 -17.46 -7.32 -8.22
C LYS A 96 -16.89 -8.52 -8.98
N THR A 97 -16.32 -9.47 -8.23
CA THR A 97 -15.95 -10.81 -8.71
C THR A 97 -16.52 -11.87 -7.76
N ASP A 98 -16.32 -13.15 -8.07
CA ASP A 98 -16.72 -14.26 -7.19
C ASP A 98 -15.88 -14.30 -5.89
N ASN A 99 -14.67 -13.73 -5.94
CA ASN A 99 -13.70 -13.77 -4.84
C ASN A 99 -13.83 -12.50 -3.99
N LYS A 100 -14.63 -12.55 -2.93
CA LYS A 100 -14.73 -11.45 -1.96
C LYS A 100 -13.43 -11.35 -1.15
N PHE A 101 -13.00 -10.13 -0.87
CA PHE A 101 -11.81 -9.87 -0.05
C PHE A 101 -12.19 -9.32 1.33
N GLY A 102 -13.02 -8.28 1.37
CA GLY A 102 -13.35 -7.60 2.62
C GLY A 102 -14.37 -6.48 2.42
N SER A 103 -14.92 -5.94 3.51
CA SER A 103 -15.91 -4.87 3.41
C SER A 103 -16.01 -4.03 4.68
N ASN A 104 -16.54 -2.82 4.49
CA ASN A 104 -17.02 -1.94 5.55
C ASN A 104 -18.31 -1.25 5.10
N LYS A 105 -18.71 -0.16 5.79
CA LYS A 105 -19.92 0.61 5.46
C LYS A 105 -19.85 1.38 4.13
N PHE A 106 -18.65 1.57 3.57
CA PHE A 106 -18.44 2.38 2.36
C PHE A 106 -18.18 1.53 1.10
N TYR A 107 -17.49 0.39 1.24
CA TYR A 107 -17.12 -0.44 0.10
C TYR A 107 -17.12 -1.93 0.41
N ARG A 108 -17.23 -2.70 -0.68
CA ARG A 108 -16.96 -4.13 -0.73
C ARG A 108 -15.81 -4.32 -1.72
N LEU A 109 -14.73 -4.91 -1.25
CA LEU A 109 -13.54 -5.21 -2.03
C LEU A 109 -13.56 -6.66 -2.46
N TYR A 110 -13.06 -6.89 -3.67
CA TYR A 110 -12.95 -8.20 -4.30
C TYR A 110 -11.51 -8.42 -4.76
N VAL A 111 -11.10 -9.67 -4.82
CA VAL A 111 -9.82 -10.05 -5.41
C VAL A 111 -9.93 -9.87 -6.92
N ALA A 112 -9.02 -9.07 -7.48
CA ALA A 112 -8.92 -8.86 -8.91
C ALA A 112 -8.23 -10.08 -9.57
N LYS A 113 -8.73 -10.47 -10.74
CA LYS A 113 -8.12 -11.50 -11.58
C LYS A 113 -6.89 -10.95 -12.33
#